data_AF-A0A7X9BWR7-F1
#
_entry.id   AF-A0A7X9BWR7-F1
#
_cell.length_a   1.000
_cell.length_b   1.000
_cell.length_c   1.000
_cell.angle_alpha   90.00
_cell.angle_beta   90.00
_cell.angle_gamma   90.00
#
_symmetry.space_group_name_H-M   'P 1'
#
loop_
_entity.id
_entity.type
_entity.pdbx_description
1 polymer ?
#
loop_
_entity_poly.entity_id
_entity_poly.type
_entity_poly.pdbx_seq_one_letter_code
_entity_poly.pdbx_strand_id
1 'polypeptide(L)'
;QEGWHWEEEFSKKTKAYTITGSTIIDRKMEPEFFAWYLELAQKVQRLGGRAYWDERVPESIDLFRHANKNNIRPYQSSFSHNTISITGKQELIPTSIRAGDDLVNIQLLSRNDGKEGKTLIAIPVLLLEF
;
A
#
# COMPACT_ATOMS: atom_id res chain seq x y z
N GLN A 1 -13.94 9.60 13.77
CA GLN A 1 -14.37 9.91 12.39
C GLN A 1 -15.55 9.02 12.06
N GLU A 2 -16.62 9.56 11.47
CA GLU A 2 -17.75 8.75 10.99
C GLU A 2 -17.31 7.88 9.80
N GLY A 3 -17.90 6.68 9.66
CA GLY A 3 -17.63 5.78 8.53
C GLY A 3 -16.35 4.95 8.61
N TRP A 4 -15.61 5.03 9.72
CA TRP A 4 -14.42 4.20 9.96
C TRP A 4 -14.73 3.04 10.88
N HIS A 5 -14.19 1.88 10.54
CA HIS A 5 -14.07 0.73 11.43
C HIS A 5 -12.65 0.68 11.99
N TRP A 6 -12.52 0.72 13.32
CA TRP A 6 -11.24 0.75 14.02
C TRP A 6 -11.05 -0.51 14.87
N GLU A 7 -9.85 -1.05 14.83
CA GLU A 7 -9.43 -2.20 15.62
C GLU A 7 -8.09 -1.90 16.29
N GLU A 8 -7.92 -2.39 17.51
CA GLU A 8 -6.67 -2.30 18.27
C GLU A 8 -6.27 -3.69 18.73
N GLU A 9 -5.02 -4.07 18.44
CA GLU A 9 -4.45 -5.35 18.84
C GLU A 9 -3.11 -5.14 19.54
N PHE A 10 -2.92 -5.80 20.69
CA PHE A 10 -1.62 -5.88 21.35
C PHE A 10 -0.96 -7.23 21.08
N SER A 11 0.20 -7.22 20.44
CA SER A 11 1.01 -8.42 20.25
C SER A 11 1.97 -8.62 21.41
N LYS A 12 1.76 -9.69 22.19
CA LYS A 12 2.69 -10.09 23.27
C LYS A 12 4.08 -10.47 22.74
N LYS A 13 4.16 -10.99 21.51
CA LYS A 13 5.42 -11.43 20.88
C LYS A 13 6.31 -10.25 20.52
N THR A 14 5.74 -9.21 19.90
CA THR A 14 6.49 -8.02 19.48
C THR A 14 6.46 -6.91 20.54
N LYS A 15 5.63 -7.06 21.59
CA LYS A 15 5.34 -6.04 22.60
C LYS A 15 4.93 -4.71 21.95
N ALA A 16 4.10 -4.78 20.91
CA ALA A 16 3.65 -3.62 20.14
C ALA A 16 2.12 -3.58 20.06
N TYR A 17 1.58 -2.37 20.00
CA TYR A 17 0.18 -2.11 19.66
C TYR A 17 0.07 -1.85 18.15
N THR A 18 -0.93 -2.46 17.54
CA THR A 18 -1.36 -2.19 16.17
C THR A 18 -2.74 -1.56 16.23
N ILE A 19 -2.90 -0.40 15.59
CA ILE A 19 -4.19 0.26 15.41
C ILE A 19 -4.49 0.25 13.92
N THR A 20 -5.60 -0.38 13.55
CA THR A 20 -6.02 -0.52 12.15
C THR A 20 -7.32 0.24 11.96
N GLY A 21 -7.35 1.10 10.95
CA GLY A 21 -8.56 1.80 10.51
C GLY A 21 -8.90 1.41 9.08
N SER A 22 -10.16 1.10 8.83
CA SER A 22 -10.65 0.81 7.48
C SER A 22 -11.91 1.61 7.17
N THR A 23 -12.03 2.04 5.91
CA THR A 23 -13.20 2.75 5.40
C THR A 23 -13.29 2.58 3.88
N ILE A 24 -14.43 2.93 3.31
CA ILE A 24 -14.65 2.96 1.85
C ILE A 24 -14.52 4.41 1.41
N ILE A 25 -13.71 4.65 0.39
CA ILE A 25 -13.49 5.99 -0.16
C ILE A 25 -13.89 6.04 -1.62
N ASP A 26 -14.30 7.22 -2.08
CA ASP A 26 -14.47 7.51 -3.49
C ASP A 26 -13.10 7.86 -4.11
N ARG A 27 -12.95 7.60 -5.41
CA ARG A 27 -11.75 7.97 -6.20
C ARG A 27 -11.32 9.43 -6.05
N LYS A 28 -12.27 10.35 -5.90
CA LYS A 28 -12.00 11.79 -5.71
C LYS A 28 -11.27 12.09 -4.40
N MET A 29 -11.32 11.18 -3.42
CA MET A 29 -10.72 11.30 -2.10
C MET A 29 -9.33 10.68 -2.02
N GLU A 30 -8.93 9.84 -2.99
CA GLU A 30 -7.60 9.18 -3.03
C GLU A 30 -6.44 10.17 -2.79
N PRO A 31 -6.40 11.38 -3.40
CA PRO A 31 -5.28 12.31 -3.17
C PRO A 31 -5.21 12.84 -1.73
N GLU A 32 -6.37 13.10 -1.12
CA GLU A 32 -6.47 13.57 0.26
C GLU A 32 -6.03 12.47 1.24
N PHE A 33 -6.49 11.24 1.03
CA PHE A 33 -6.10 10.08 1.83
C PHE A 33 -4.60 9.78 1.71
N PHE A 34 -4.04 9.89 0.51
CA PHE A 34 -2.61 9.72 0.31
C PHE A 34 -1.81 10.80 1.05
N ALA A 35 -2.22 12.07 0.99
CA ALA A 35 -1.58 13.14 1.73
C ALA A 35 -1.67 12.93 3.26
N TRP A 36 -2.84 12.52 3.75
CA TRP A 36 -3.04 12.15 5.16
C TRP A 36 -2.11 11.00 5.59
N TYR A 37 -1.98 9.96 4.76
CA TYR A 37 -1.05 8.86 5.02
C TYR A 37 0.40 9.36 5.12
N LEU A 38 0.85 10.23 4.20
CA LEU A 38 2.22 10.76 4.23
C LEU A 38 2.51 11.50 5.54
N GLU A 39 1.57 12.30 6.03
CA GLU A 39 1.70 12.96 7.32
C GLU A 39 1.73 11.97 8.49
N LEU A 40 0.82 10.99 8.48
CA LEU A 40 0.75 9.95 9.51
C LEU A 40 2.06 9.16 9.56
N ALA A 41 2.56 8.72 8.41
CA ALA A 41 3.79 7.95 8.30
C ALA A 41 4.98 8.72 8.87
N GLN A 42 5.12 10.02 8.57
CA GLN A 42 6.18 10.85 9.15
C GLN A 42 6.05 10.98 10.67
N LYS A 43 4.84 11.25 11.19
CA LYS A 43 4.58 11.39 12.63
C LYS A 43 4.90 10.09 13.37
N VAL A 44 4.41 8.96 12.86
CA VAL A 44 4.62 7.62 13.44
C VAL A 44 6.10 7.23 13.40
N GLN A 45 6.80 7.51 12.30
CA GLN A 45 8.23 7.21 12.18
C GLN A 45 9.08 7.98 13.21
N ARG A 46 8.77 9.26 13.47
CA ARG A 46 9.48 10.06 14.50
C ARG A 46 9.32 9.50 15.90
N LEU A 47 8.23 8.78 16.16
CA LEU A 47 7.95 8.10 17.42
C LEU A 47 8.52 6.67 17.47
N GLY A 48 9.25 6.23 16.45
CA GLY A 48 9.80 4.88 16.34
C GLY A 48 8.79 3.82 15.90
N GLY A 49 7.59 4.22 15.49
CA GLY A 49 6.55 3.33 14.98
C GLY A 49 6.66 3.05 13.49
N ARG A 50 5.70 2.27 12.96
CA ARG A 50 5.56 1.98 11.53
C ARG A 50 4.12 2.23 11.09
N ALA A 51 3.96 2.88 9.95
CA ALA A 51 2.65 3.11 9.33
C ALA A 51 2.53 2.29 8.06
N TYR A 52 1.38 1.65 7.91
CA TYR A 52 1.02 0.86 6.74
C TYR A 52 -0.29 1.39 6.18
N TRP A 53 -0.44 1.33 4.86
CA TRP A 53 -1.67 1.63 4.17
C TRP A 53 -1.82 0.66 3.01
N ASP A 54 -2.99 0.04 2.90
CA ASP A 54 -3.41 -0.69 1.73
C ASP A 54 -4.75 -0.17 1.20
N GLU A 55 -4.89 -0.21 -0.12
CA GLU A 55 -6.12 0.12 -0.82
C GLU A 55 -6.52 -1.05 -1.71
N ARG A 56 -7.79 -1.48 -1.59
CA ARG A 56 -8.37 -2.57 -2.36
C ARG A 56 -9.41 -2.02 -3.32
N VAL A 57 -9.09 -2.05 -4.61
CA VAL A 57 -10.00 -1.62 -5.68
C VAL A 57 -10.67 -2.86 -6.27
N PRO A 58 -12.02 -2.94 -6.32
CA PRO A 58 -12.76 -4.07 -6.88
C PRO A 58 -12.77 -4.06 -8.43
N GLU A 59 -11.67 -3.63 -9.05
CA GLU A 59 -11.50 -3.56 -10.49
C GLU A 59 -10.05 -3.90 -10.88
N SER A 60 -9.85 -4.31 -12.13
CA SER A 60 -8.50 -4.48 -12.69
C SER A 60 -8.00 -3.13 -13.18
N ILE A 61 -6.81 -2.74 -12.73
CA ILE A 61 -6.16 -1.50 -13.14
C ILE A 61 -4.94 -1.84 -13.99
N ASP A 62 -4.74 -1.09 -15.07
CA ASP A 62 -3.46 -1.08 -15.80
C ASP A 62 -2.37 -0.52 -14.88
N LEU A 63 -1.58 -1.43 -14.29
CA LEU A 63 -0.58 -1.07 -13.30
C LEU A 63 0.56 -0.23 -13.87
N PHE A 64 0.95 -0.43 -15.13
CA PHE A 64 2.01 0.37 -15.74
C PHE A 64 1.54 1.80 -15.96
N ARG A 65 0.31 1.97 -16.46
CA ARG A 65 -0.30 3.30 -16.60
C ARG A 65 -0.48 3.98 -15.25
N HIS A 66 -0.94 3.25 -14.23
CA HIS A 66 -1.07 3.75 -12.86
C HIS A 66 0.28 4.18 -12.29
N ALA A 67 1.31 3.33 -12.41
CA ALA A 67 2.66 3.61 -11.95
C ALA A 67 3.23 4.88 -12.59
N ASN A 68 3.11 5.01 -13.91
CA ASN A 68 3.57 6.19 -14.63
C ASN A 68 2.83 7.46 -14.18
N LYS A 69 1.49 7.40 -14.03
CA LYS A 69 0.69 8.54 -13.57
C LYS A 69 1.10 9.02 -12.18
N ASN A 70 1.48 8.10 -11.30
CA ASN A 70 1.80 8.37 -9.90
C ASN A 70 3.30 8.49 -9.62
N ASN A 71 4.14 8.63 -10.68
CA ASN A 71 5.60 8.72 -10.58
C ASN A 71 6.23 7.59 -9.75
N ILE A 72 5.67 6.38 -9.87
CA ILE A 72 6.21 5.18 -9.25
C ILE A 72 7.29 4.63 -10.20
N ARG A 73 8.53 4.59 -9.73
CA ARG A 73 9.64 3.96 -10.44
C ARG A 73 9.60 2.44 -10.19
N PRO A 74 9.29 1.61 -11.19
CA PRO A 74 9.30 0.17 -11.01
C PRO A 74 10.75 -0.34 -10.88
N TYR A 75 10.97 -1.24 -9.93
CA TYR A 75 12.24 -1.99 -9.80
C TYR A 75 12.05 -3.46 -10.14
N GLN A 76 10.92 -4.02 -9.74
CA GLN A 76 10.58 -5.41 -9.98
C GLN A 76 9.17 -5.49 -10.55
N SER A 77 8.99 -6.35 -11.53
CA SER A 77 7.67 -6.67 -12.05
C SER A 77 7.56 -8.16 -12.32
N SER A 78 6.37 -8.71 -12.11
CA SER A 78 6.07 -10.09 -12.42
C SER A 78 4.71 -10.21 -13.07
N PHE A 79 4.61 -11.17 -13.97
CA PHE A 79 3.36 -11.55 -14.61
C PHE A 79 3.21 -13.06 -14.46
N SER A 80 2.12 -13.49 -13.86
CA SER A 80 1.80 -14.91 -13.70
C SER A 80 0.32 -15.13 -13.96
N HIS A 81 0.01 -15.94 -14.96
CA HIS A 81 -1.34 -16.24 -15.44
C HIS A 81 -2.14 -14.97 -15.72
N ASN A 82 -2.88 -14.53 -14.72
CA ASN A 82 -3.86 -13.47 -14.78
C ASN A 82 -3.59 -12.37 -13.73
N THR A 83 -2.40 -12.42 -13.12
CA THR A 83 -1.95 -11.52 -12.07
C THR A 83 -0.69 -10.79 -12.54
N ILE A 84 -0.71 -9.47 -12.43
CA ILE A 84 0.43 -8.59 -12.63
C ILE A 84 0.81 -7.96 -11.29
N SER A 85 2.11 -7.90 -11.00
CA SER A 85 2.63 -7.18 -9.84
C SER A 85 3.75 -6.25 -10.24
N ILE A 86 3.76 -5.05 -9.66
CA ILE A 86 4.83 -4.07 -9.77
C ILE A 86 5.25 -3.68 -8.36
N THR A 87 6.53 -3.85 -8.06
CA THR A 87 7.16 -3.33 -6.83
C THR A 87 8.10 -2.21 -7.23
N GLY A 88 7.97 -1.08 -6.55
CA GLY A 88 8.65 0.15 -6.95
C GLY A 88 8.98 1.08 -5.80
N LYS A 89 9.52 2.24 -6.20
CA LYS A 89 9.77 3.36 -5.32
C LYS A 89 9.00 4.59 -5.80
N GLN A 90 8.32 5.26 -4.88
CA GLN A 90 7.70 6.55 -5.09
C GLN A 90 8.28 7.53 -4.07
N GLU A 91 8.88 8.61 -4.56
CA GLU A 91 9.79 9.46 -3.77
C GLU A 91 9.10 10.24 -2.65
N LEU A 92 7.77 10.36 -2.67
CA LEU A 92 7.01 11.05 -1.63
C LEU A 92 6.79 10.19 -0.38
N ILE A 93 6.80 8.87 -0.49
CA ILE A 93 6.65 7.97 0.66
C ILE A 93 7.96 7.95 1.46
N PRO A 94 7.95 8.37 2.74
CA PRO A 94 9.16 8.53 3.55
C PRO A 94 9.76 7.20 4.02
N THR A 95 8.97 6.14 4.03
CA THR A 95 9.39 4.81 4.45
C THR A 95 9.88 4.03 3.24
N SER A 96 10.88 3.17 3.43
CA SER A 96 11.36 2.24 2.41
C SER A 96 11.87 0.99 3.10
N ILE A 97 11.79 -0.11 2.39
CA ILE A 97 12.19 -1.43 2.83
C ILE A 97 13.09 -2.05 1.77
N ARG A 98 14.02 -2.88 2.23
CA ARG A 98 14.96 -3.56 1.33
C ARG A 98 14.30 -4.82 0.77
N ALA A 99 14.27 -4.96 -0.54
CA ALA A 99 13.81 -6.14 -1.26
C ALA A 99 14.91 -6.60 -2.23
N GLY A 100 15.71 -7.58 -1.78
CA GLY A 100 16.98 -7.90 -2.44
C GLY A 100 17.97 -6.74 -2.32
N ASP A 101 18.44 -6.25 -3.46
CA ASP A 101 19.35 -5.09 -3.54
C ASP A 101 18.62 -3.74 -3.66
N ASP A 102 17.31 -3.77 -3.90
CA ASP A 102 16.51 -2.57 -4.13
C ASP A 102 15.90 -2.01 -2.84
N LEU A 103 15.77 -0.69 -2.77
CA LEU A 103 14.96 0.02 -1.78
C LEU A 103 13.61 0.39 -2.40
N VAL A 104 12.56 -0.25 -1.90
CA VAL A 104 11.20 -0.14 -2.43
C VAL A 104 10.23 0.31 -1.34
N ASN A 105 9.14 0.94 -1.73
CA ASN A 105 8.17 1.47 -0.78
C ASN A 105 6.71 1.40 -1.25
N ILE A 106 6.45 0.84 -2.42
CA ILE A 106 5.09 0.63 -2.91
C ILE A 106 5.00 -0.67 -3.70
N GLN A 107 3.91 -1.39 -3.47
CA GLN A 107 3.56 -2.58 -4.25
C GLN A 107 2.18 -2.41 -4.85
N LEU A 108 2.11 -2.75 -6.13
CA LEU A 108 0.88 -2.82 -6.90
C LEU A 108 0.67 -4.29 -7.30
N LEU A 109 -0.55 -4.79 -7.14
CA LEU A 109 -0.95 -6.11 -7.55
C LEU A 109 -2.32 -6.02 -8.20
N SER A 110 -2.47 -6.50 -9.43
CA SER A 110 -3.77 -6.56 -10.10
C SER A 110 -3.99 -7.96 -10.63
N ARG A 111 -5.19 -8.50 -10.39
CA ARG A 111 -5.65 -9.79 -10.92
C ARG A 111 -6.92 -9.57 -11.73
N ASN A 112 -7.03 -10.27 -12.84
CA ASN A 112 -8.24 -10.28 -13.66
C ASN A 112 -8.60 -11.74 -14.01
N ASP A 113 -9.70 -12.27 -13.50
CA ASP A 113 -10.12 -13.65 -13.80
C ASP A 113 -11.11 -13.77 -14.97
N GLY A 114 -11.30 -12.69 -15.73
CA GLY A 114 -12.22 -12.61 -16.86
C GLY A 114 -13.66 -12.27 -16.48
N LYS A 115 -14.01 -12.26 -15.18
CA LYS A 115 -15.34 -11.85 -14.69
C LYS A 115 -15.24 -10.67 -13.73
N GLU A 116 -14.24 -10.69 -12.85
CA GLU A 116 -13.97 -9.65 -11.87
C GLU A 116 -12.48 -9.28 -11.89
N GLY A 117 -12.22 -8.00 -11.65
CA GLY A 117 -10.87 -7.51 -11.44
C GLY A 117 -10.66 -7.14 -9.99
N LYS A 118 -9.46 -7.33 -9.47
CA LYS A 118 -9.09 -6.88 -8.12
C LYS A 118 -7.71 -6.27 -8.17
N THR A 119 -7.57 -5.08 -7.60
CA THR A 119 -6.28 -4.40 -7.48
C THR A 119 -6.01 -4.07 -6.02
N LEU A 120 -4.76 -4.28 -5.61
CA LEU A 120 -4.23 -3.94 -4.31
C LEU A 120 -3.06 -2.97 -4.50
N ILE A 121 -3.08 -1.88 -3.76
CA ILE A 121 -1.99 -0.92 -3.61
C ILE A 121 -1.55 -1.00 -2.15
N ALA A 122 -0.26 -1.13 -1.87
CA ALA A 122 0.24 -1.29 -0.51
C ALA A 122 1.51 -0.48 -0.25
N ILE A 123 1.56 0.17 0.92
CA ILE A 123 2.60 1.09 1.36
C ILE A 123 2.94 0.88 2.85
N PRO A 124 4.21 0.59 3.21
CA PRO A 124 5.22 0.05 2.31
C PRO A 124 4.79 -1.33 1.75
N VAL A 125 5.52 -1.86 0.75
CA VAL A 125 5.31 -3.18 0.11
C VAL A 125 4.87 -4.24 1.11
N LEU A 126 3.99 -5.16 0.69
CA LEU A 126 3.45 -6.27 1.51
C LEU A 126 4.58 -7.25 1.84
N LEU A 127 5.37 -6.94 2.86
CA LEU A 127 6.44 -7.82 3.36
C LEU A 127 6.04 -8.62 4.60
N LEU A 128 4.80 -8.52 5.08
CA LEU A 128 4.37 -9.15 6.34
C LEU A 128 3.37 -10.32 6.19
N GLU A 129 3.13 -10.83 4.98
CA GLU A 129 2.27 -12.00 4.77
C GLU A 129 2.99 -13.24 4.18
N PHE A 130 4.29 -13.40 4.41
CA PHE A 130 5.01 -14.66 4.15
C PHE A 130 5.92 -15.06 5.31
#